data_AF-A0A1Q7G9M3-F1
#
_entry.id   AF-A0A1Q7G9M3-F1
#
_cell.length_a   1.000
_cell.length_b   1.000
_cell.length_c   1.000
_cell.angle_alpha   90.00
_cell.angle_beta   90.00
_cell.angle_gamma   90.00
#
_symmetry.space_group_name_H-M   'P 1'
#
loop_
_entity.id
_entity.type
_entity.pdbx_description
1 polymer ?
#
loop_
_entity_poly.entity_id
_entity_poly.type
_entity_poly.pdbx_seq_one_letter_code
_entity_poly.pdbx_strand_id
1 'polypeptide(L)'
;MSRFASAILLLALLWMPLSAQPVPFDICAESTTWVRPSPEVQAKIWNDGRYKDVAGNAYYWTHDFLVSDPESASIPYHMANISGLWTARTNPGECRSVGKPRRSGYEWIEIWVLLHRVVQITHDANTYTITVEQTGKGFQSVYIPRLNPRAVLRFVTPDGKELEKWDESAPPDRIQQTVPPGTPTARQNEPKTALISIQITTPTHISSNSYTGSAGGDLPKPSVLPSSSIFQ
;
A
#
# COMPACT_ATOMS: atom_id res chain seq x y z
N MET A 1 5.89 -16.72 -67.10
CA MET A 1 6.97 -16.20 -66.20
C MET A 1 6.79 -14.69 -66.13
N SER A 2 6.67 -13.95 -65.03
CA SER A 2 6.60 -14.18 -63.60
C SER A 2 5.97 -12.87 -63.05
N ARG A 3 4.77 -12.91 -62.46
CA ARG A 3 4.09 -11.73 -61.88
C ARG A 3 3.70 -11.92 -60.41
N PHE A 4 4.33 -12.87 -59.72
CA PHE A 4 3.97 -13.25 -58.34
C PHE A 4 5.01 -12.86 -57.28
N ALA A 5 5.99 -11.99 -57.60
CA ALA A 5 7.06 -11.65 -56.65
C ALA A 5 6.80 -10.39 -55.80
N SER A 6 5.76 -9.59 -56.08
CA SER A 6 5.60 -8.27 -55.44
C SER A 6 4.57 -8.20 -54.30
N ALA A 7 3.88 -9.30 -53.96
CA ALA A 7 2.81 -9.27 -52.95
C ALA A 7 3.26 -9.62 -51.52
N ILE A 8 4.48 -10.15 -51.32
CA ILE A 8 4.93 -10.65 -50.01
C ILE A 8 5.68 -9.56 -49.20
N LEU A 9 6.20 -8.52 -49.84
CA LEU A 9 7.01 -7.49 -49.16
C LEU A 9 6.18 -6.43 -48.41
N LEU A 10 4.87 -6.33 -48.66
CA LEU A 10 3.99 -5.35 -48.02
C LEU A 10 3.32 -5.86 -46.72
N LEU A 11 3.35 -7.16 -46.43
CA LEU A 11 2.80 -7.70 -45.18
C LEU A 11 3.78 -7.67 -43.99
N ALA A 12 5.08 -7.54 -44.23
CA ALA A 12 6.10 -7.58 -43.16
C ALA A 12 6.30 -6.25 -42.41
N LEU A 13 5.74 -5.14 -42.92
CA LEU A 13 5.88 -3.80 -42.32
C LEU A 13 4.76 -3.44 -41.33
N LEU A 14 3.78 -4.33 -41.14
CA LEU A 14 2.65 -4.10 -40.22
C LEU A 14 2.85 -4.73 -38.83
N TRP A 15 4.00 -5.37 -38.57
CA TRP A 15 4.32 -6.00 -37.29
C TRP A 15 5.46 -5.27 -36.57
N MET A 16 5.43 -3.94 -36.53
CA MET A 16 6.16 -3.27 -35.47
C MET A 16 5.45 -3.61 -34.16
N PRO A 17 6.10 -4.32 -33.20
CA PRO A 17 5.53 -4.43 -31.88
C PRO A 17 5.32 -3.00 -31.39
N LEU A 18 4.09 -2.69 -30.94
CA LEU A 18 3.80 -1.44 -30.25
C LEU A 18 4.67 -1.46 -28.99
N SER A 19 5.87 -0.91 -29.10
CA SER A 19 6.83 -0.93 -28.00
C SER A 19 6.34 0.06 -26.97
N ALA A 20 6.23 -0.38 -25.72
CA ALA A 20 5.94 0.50 -24.61
C ALA A 20 6.97 1.65 -24.60
N GLN A 21 6.48 2.88 -24.52
CA GLN A 21 7.30 4.08 -24.55
C GLN A 21 7.80 4.39 -23.15
N PRO A 22 9.08 4.78 -22.96
CA PRO A 22 9.57 5.22 -21.66
C PRO A 22 8.88 6.52 -21.24
N VAL A 23 8.49 6.60 -19.97
CA VAL A 23 7.87 7.78 -19.38
C VAL A 23 8.84 8.38 -18.36
N PRO A 24 9.26 9.65 -18.51
CA PRO A 24 10.10 10.30 -17.52
C PRO A 24 9.30 10.51 -16.22
N PHE A 25 10.01 10.48 -15.09
CA PHE A 25 9.40 10.68 -13.79
C PHE A 25 10.33 11.47 -12.87
N ASP A 26 9.72 12.22 -11.96
CA ASP A 26 10.43 13.00 -10.95
C ASP A 26 10.17 12.41 -9.58
N ILE A 27 11.24 12.19 -8.80
CA ILE A 27 11.14 11.90 -7.37
C ILE A 27 11.20 13.24 -6.63
N CYS A 28 10.09 13.66 -6.06
CA CYS A 28 9.97 14.98 -5.43
C CYS A 28 10.14 14.94 -3.91
N ALA A 29 9.88 13.80 -3.30
CA ALA A 29 10.17 13.53 -1.89
C ALA A 29 10.58 12.06 -1.75
N GLU A 30 11.57 11.79 -0.91
CA GLU A 30 11.98 10.43 -0.61
C GLU A 30 12.48 10.26 0.82
N SER A 31 12.40 9.02 1.30
CA SER A 31 13.15 8.56 2.44
C SER A 31 13.61 7.14 2.17
N THR A 32 14.87 6.84 2.43
CA THR A 32 15.42 5.47 2.34
C THR A 32 15.42 4.75 3.69
N THR A 33 15.01 5.45 4.75
CA THR A 33 15.09 4.99 6.14
C THR A 33 13.73 4.89 6.84
N TRP A 34 12.68 5.47 6.27
CA TRP A 34 11.34 5.34 6.83
C TRP A 34 10.94 3.88 6.93
N VAL A 35 10.24 3.50 7.98
CA VAL A 35 9.65 2.17 8.13
C VAL A 35 8.20 2.39 8.47
N ARG A 36 7.31 1.61 7.84
CA ARG A 36 5.88 1.65 8.17
C ARG A 36 5.74 1.42 9.68
N PRO A 37 5.05 2.31 10.42
CA PRO A 37 4.90 2.15 11.87
C PRO A 37 4.23 0.82 12.19
N SER A 38 4.49 0.29 13.39
CA SER A 38 3.75 -0.89 13.85
C SER A 38 2.26 -0.53 14.08
N PRO A 39 1.34 -1.52 14.06
CA PRO A 39 -0.06 -1.28 14.35
C PRO A 39 -0.30 -0.57 15.69
N GLU A 40 0.52 -0.85 16.72
CA GLU A 40 0.42 -0.20 18.04
C GLU A 40 0.76 1.29 17.97
N VAL A 41 1.75 1.67 17.16
CA VAL A 41 2.09 3.07 16.90
C VAL A 41 1.02 3.73 16.04
N GLN A 42 0.53 3.02 15.02
CA GLN A 42 -0.51 3.52 14.12
C GLN A 42 -1.87 3.68 14.82
N ALA A 43 -2.12 2.94 15.89
CA ALA A 43 -3.32 3.07 16.71
C ALA A 43 -3.55 4.49 17.22
N LYS A 44 -2.51 5.33 17.33
CA LYS A 44 -2.65 6.76 17.61
C LYS A 44 -3.54 7.47 16.58
N ILE A 45 -3.32 7.20 15.29
CA ILE A 45 -4.13 7.75 14.20
C ILE A 45 -5.49 7.08 14.18
N TRP A 46 -5.55 5.76 14.33
CA TRP A 46 -6.80 5.02 14.29
C TRP A 46 -7.74 5.38 15.44
N ASN A 47 -7.24 5.80 16.59
CA ASN A 47 -8.08 6.21 17.71
C ASN A 47 -8.45 7.72 17.67
N ASP A 48 -7.93 8.48 16.71
CA ASP A 48 -8.37 9.85 16.48
C ASP A 48 -9.84 9.84 16.02
N GLY A 49 -10.67 10.71 16.60
CA GLY A 49 -12.10 10.80 16.27
C GLY A 49 -12.37 11.01 14.78
N ARG A 50 -11.41 11.56 14.03
CA ARG A 50 -11.46 11.73 12.58
C ARG A 50 -11.32 10.43 11.78
N TYR A 51 -10.63 9.43 12.32
CA TYR A 51 -10.21 8.23 11.57
C TYR A 51 -10.71 6.91 12.18
N LYS A 52 -11.31 6.95 13.38
CA LYS A 52 -11.73 5.76 14.14
C LYS A 52 -12.63 4.76 13.42
N ASP A 53 -13.38 5.22 12.42
CA ASP A 53 -14.35 4.38 11.71
C ASP A 53 -13.81 3.87 10.36
N VAL A 54 -12.59 4.27 9.94
CA VAL A 54 -12.09 3.98 8.59
C VAL A 54 -10.72 3.31 8.57
N ALA A 55 -9.90 3.40 9.62
CA ALA A 55 -8.46 3.40 9.40
C ALA A 55 -7.72 2.05 9.47
N GLY A 56 -8.27 1.02 10.12
CA GLY A 56 -7.61 -0.29 10.23
C GLY A 56 -7.61 -1.10 8.92
N ASN A 57 -8.67 -0.94 8.12
CA ASN A 57 -8.85 -1.60 6.81
C ASN A 57 -8.85 -0.61 5.65
N ALA A 58 -8.46 0.65 5.90
CA ALA A 58 -8.39 1.63 4.83
C ALA A 58 -7.37 1.19 3.79
N TYR A 59 -7.71 1.41 2.52
CA TYR A 59 -6.82 1.20 1.38
C TYR A 59 -5.41 1.76 1.65
N TYR A 60 -5.32 3.00 2.14
CA TYR A 60 -4.03 3.65 2.40
C TYR A 60 -3.16 2.96 3.46
N TRP A 61 -3.75 2.15 4.37
CA TRP A 61 -2.99 1.36 5.33
C TRP A 61 -2.52 0.01 4.76
N THR A 62 -3.35 -0.67 3.97
CA THR A 62 -3.05 -2.03 3.52
C THR A 62 -2.29 -2.10 2.18
N HIS A 63 -2.12 -0.98 1.49
CA HIS A 63 -1.45 -0.91 0.18
C HIS A 63 -0.13 -0.15 0.25
N ASP A 64 0.76 -0.49 -0.68
CA ASP A 64 2.09 0.10 -0.82
C ASP A 64 2.16 1.13 -1.97
N PHE A 65 1.14 1.20 -2.83
CA PHE A 65 1.11 2.12 -3.97
C PHE A 65 -0.13 3.00 -3.87
N LEU A 66 0.05 4.28 -3.58
CA LEU A 66 -1.06 5.19 -3.32
C LEU A 66 -1.07 6.30 -4.38
N VAL A 67 -2.21 6.52 -5.03
CA VAL A 67 -2.36 7.61 -6.00
C VAL A 67 -2.97 8.82 -5.31
N SER A 68 -2.33 9.97 -5.45
CA SER A 68 -2.79 11.23 -4.88
C SER A 68 -3.18 12.21 -5.98
N ASP A 69 -4.22 13.01 -5.73
CA ASP A 69 -4.50 14.19 -6.55
C ASP A 69 -3.44 15.26 -6.23
N PRO A 70 -2.60 15.67 -7.20
CA PRO A 70 -1.50 16.61 -6.97
C PRO A 70 -1.96 18.03 -6.61
N GLU A 71 -3.21 18.40 -6.88
CA GLU A 71 -3.74 19.73 -6.54
C GLU A 71 -4.44 19.79 -5.18
N SER A 72 -4.77 18.64 -4.59
CA SER A 72 -5.50 18.59 -3.32
C SER A 72 -4.60 18.83 -2.11
N ALA A 73 -4.94 19.77 -1.23
CA ALA A 73 -4.18 19.95 0.02
C ALA A 73 -4.60 18.96 1.13
N SER A 74 -5.87 18.52 1.14
CA SER A 74 -6.44 17.71 2.23
C SER A 74 -6.26 16.21 2.02
N ILE A 75 -6.38 15.72 0.77
CA ILE A 75 -6.22 14.30 0.44
C ILE A 75 -4.86 13.75 0.89
N PRO A 76 -3.72 14.40 0.59
CA PRO A 76 -2.39 13.91 0.99
C PRO A 76 -2.22 13.88 2.50
N TYR A 77 -2.78 14.87 3.20
CA TYR A 77 -2.72 14.90 4.65
C TYR A 77 -3.43 13.69 5.27
N HIS A 78 -4.60 13.32 4.76
CA HIS A 78 -5.31 12.10 5.19
C HIS A 78 -4.55 10.84 4.79
N MET A 79 -4.07 10.77 3.54
CA MET A 79 -3.26 9.64 3.06
C MET A 79 -2.02 9.43 3.92
N ALA A 80 -1.30 10.51 4.29
CA ALA A 80 -0.09 10.42 5.09
C ALA A 80 -0.36 9.92 6.52
N ASN A 81 -1.47 10.36 7.12
CA ASN A 81 -1.87 9.87 8.42
C ASN A 81 -2.27 8.39 8.36
N ILE A 82 -3.15 8.00 7.43
CA ILE A 82 -3.68 6.63 7.38
C ILE A 82 -2.62 5.61 6.95
N SER A 83 -1.70 5.97 6.04
CA SER A 83 -0.60 5.10 5.59
C SER A 83 0.56 4.96 6.58
N GLY A 84 0.60 5.80 7.61
CA GLY A 84 1.70 5.83 8.58
C GLY A 84 2.87 6.74 8.18
N LEU A 85 2.82 7.38 7.00
CA LEU A 85 3.83 8.34 6.55
C LEU A 85 3.93 9.59 7.44
N TRP A 86 2.98 9.86 8.32
CA TRP A 86 3.09 10.89 9.37
C TRP A 86 4.30 10.70 10.31
N THR A 87 4.88 9.49 10.34
CA THR A 87 6.12 9.18 11.09
C THR A 87 7.39 9.47 10.28
N ALA A 88 7.27 9.77 8.99
CA ALA A 88 8.41 10.12 8.17
C ALA A 88 8.98 11.49 8.55
N ARG A 89 10.31 11.61 8.49
CA ARG A 89 10.98 12.91 8.65
C ARG A 89 10.82 13.78 7.41
N THR A 90 10.86 13.17 6.22
CA THR A 90 10.58 13.83 4.95
C THR A 90 9.06 13.93 4.78
N ASN A 91 8.56 15.13 4.51
CA ASN A 91 7.16 15.33 4.18
C ASN A 91 6.85 14.71 2.80
N PRO A 92 5.96 13.70 2.68
CA PRO A 92 5.60 13.13 1.38
C PRO A 92 4.91 14.13 0.45
N GLY A 93 4.29 15.17 1.01
CA GLY A 93 3.68 16.28 0.28
C GLY A 93 4.62 17.45 -0.03
N GLU A 94 5.94 17.33 0.23
CA GLU A 94 6.93 18.40 -0.01
C GLU A 94 6.92 18.93 -1.46
N CYS A 95 6.43 18.09 -2.37
CA CYS A 95 6.27 18.38 -3.79
C CYS A 95 5.31 19.56 -4.05
N ARG A 96 4.50 19.93 -3.06
CA ARG A 96 3.48 20.99 -3.11
C ARG A 96 3.85 22.18 -2.21
N SER A 97 5.02 22.14 -1.58
CA SER A 97 5.50 23.21 -0.71
C SER A 97 5.68 24.51 -1.48
N VAL A 98 5.60 25.64 -0.75
CA VAL A 98 5.79 26.99 -1.30
C VAL A 98 7.12 27.05 -2.06
N GLY A 99 7.09 27.58 -3.29
CA GLY A 99 8.27 27.70 -4.15
C GLY A 99 8.52 26.51 -5.09
N LYS A 100 7.70 25.45 -5.01
CA LYS A 100 7.68 24.40 -6.03
C LYS A 100 6.70 24.75 -7.16
N PRO A 101 6.98 24.32 -8.41
CA PRO A 101 6.03 24.47 -9.51
C PRO A 101 4.70 23.79 -9.18
N ARG A 102 3.59 24.49 -9.39
CA ARG A 102 2.26 23.88 -9.27
C ARG A 102 2.09 22.84 -10.38
N ARG A 103 1.63 21.65 -10.02
CA ARG A 103 1.35 20.55 -10.95
C ARG A 103 -0.14 20.25 -10.94
N SER A 104 -0.79 20.38 -12.10
CA SER A 104 -2.23 20.09 -12.21
C SER A 104 -2.49 18.59 -12.30
N GLY A 105 -3.61 18.13 -11.74
CA GLY A 105 -4.08 16.74 -11.86
C GLY A 105 -4.43 16.34 -13.30
N TYR A 106 -4.63 17.32 -14.19
CA TYR A 106 -4.85 17.10 -15.62
C TYR A 106 -3.56 16.85 -16.42
N GLU A 107 -2.41 17.27 -15.88
CA GLU A 107 -1.11 17.19 -16.56
C GLU A 107 -0.18 16.19 -15.88
N TRP A 108 -0.43 15.89 -14.61
CA TRP A 108 0.45 15.09 -13.77
C TRP A 108 -0.34 14.10 -12.91
N ILE A 109 0.30 12.97 -12.64
CA ILE A 109 -0.17 11.98 -11.68
C ILE A 109 0.87 11.89 -10.58
N GLU A 110 0.43 11.97 -9.32
CA GLU A 110 1.28 11.77 -8.15
C GLU A 110 1.06 10.38 -7.56
N ILE A 111 2.15 9.68 -7.31
CA ILE A 111 2.17 8.29 -6.86
C ILE A 111 3.11 8.20 -5.66
N TRP A 112 2.59 7.73 -4.54
CA TRP A 112 3.40 7.40 -3.36
C TRP A 112 3.69 5.92 -3.37
N VAL A 113 4.98 5.59 -3.45
CA VAL A 113 5.51 4.23 -3.51
C VAL A 113 6.15 3.94 -2.16
N LEU A 114 5.58 3.01 -1.39
CA LEU A 114 5.98 2.66 -0.04
C LEU A 114 6.71 1.32 -0.06
N LEU A 115 7.77 1.17 0.75
CA LEU A 115 8.55 -0.07 0.92
C LEU A 115 9.14 -0.65 -0.39
N HIS A 116 9.13 0.16 -1.44
CA HIS A 116 9.63 -0.11 -2.78
C HIS A 116 10.31 1.14 -3.34
N ARG A 117 11.02 0.99 -4.46
CA ARG A 117 11.55 2.09 -5.28
C ARG A 117 11.16 1.91 -6.74
N VAL A 118 10.84 3.01 -7.42
CA VAL A 118 10.61 3.02 -8.86
C VAL A 118 11.94 2.89 -9.59
N VAL A 119 11.99 1.96 -10.54
CA VAL A 119 13.16 1.73 -11.41
C VAL A 119 12.90 2.26 -12.82
N GLN A 120 11.70 2.02 -13.33
CA GLN A 120 11.32 2.40 -14.69
C GLN A 120 9.82 2.61 -14.79
N ILE A 121 9.41 3.53 -15.65
CA ILE A 121 8.00 3.68 -16.02
C ILE A 121 7.93 3.62 -17.55
N THR A 122 7.02 2.81 -18.04
CA THR A 122 6.64 2.78 -19.45
C THR A 122 5.15 3.00 -19.61
N HIS A 123 4.74 3.39 -20.80
CA HIS A 123 3.35 3.51 -21.17
C HIS A 123 3.10 2.82 -22.50
N ASP A 124 2.03 2.05 -22.55
CA ASP A 124 1.52 1.45 -23.77
C ASP A 124 0.00 1.55 -23.80
N ALA A 125 -0.54 1.89 -24.97
CA ALA A 125 -1.94 2.17 -25.23
C ALA A 125 -2.57 3.13 -24.21
N ASN A 126 -3.11 2.59 -23.11
CA ASN A 126 -3.79 3.36 -22.06
C ASN A 126 -3.33 2.98 -20.64
N THR A 127 -2.17 2.32 -20.51
CA THR A 127 -1.69 1.78 -19.24
C THR A 127 -0.23 2.18 -18.98
N TYR A 128 0.03 2.68 -17.78
CA TYR A 128 1.38 2.85 -17.28
C TYR A 128 1.83 1.55 -16.61
N THR A 129 3.00 1.06 -16.98
CA THR A 129 3.67 -0.03 -16.28
C THR A 129 4.81 0.58 -15.48
N ILE A 130 4.68 0.54 -14.16
CA ILE A 130 5.62 1.08 -13.19
C ILE A 130 6.39 -0.10 -12.61
N THR A 131 7.64 -0.24 -13.06
CA THR A 131 8.54 -1.28 -12.55
C THR A 131 9.13 -0.80 -11.22
N VAL A 132 8.94 -1.60 -10.17
CA VAL A 132 9.37 -1.29 -8.82
C VAL A 132 10.19 -2.44 -8.23
N GLU A 133 11.19 -2.09 -7.43
CA GLU A 133 11.96 -3.03 -6.64
C GLU A 133 11.59 -2.92 -5.17
N GLN A 134 11.40 -4.06 -4.50
CA GLN A 134 11.12 -4.10 -3.07
C GLN A 134 12.36 -3.68 -2.28
N THR A 135 12.18 -2.76 -1.33
CA THR A 135 13.24 -2.27 -0.45
C THR A 135 13.00 -2.64 1.01
N GLY A 136 11.75 -2.96 1.38
CA GLY A 136 11.34 -3.30 2.76
C GLY A 136 11.33 -2.10 3.72
N LYS A 137 11.78 -0.93 3.26
CA LYS A 137 11.80 0.34 3.97
C LYS A 137 11.86 1.50 2.97
N GLY A 138 11.46 2.67 3.41
CA GLY A 138 11.49 3.89 2.65
C GLY A 138 10.21 4.16 1.88
N PHE A 139 10.17 5.32 1.26
CA PHE A 139 9.12 5.71 0.34
C PHE A 139 9.66 6.68 -0.72
N GLN A 140 8.94 6.79 -1.84
CA GLN A 140 9.11 7.81 -2.87
C GLN A 140 7.75 8.46 -3.19
N SER A 141 7.71 9.78 -3.26
CA SER A 141 6.63 10.51 -3.94
C SER A 141 7.10 10.82 -5.36
N VAL A 142 6.43 10.23 -6.34
CA VAL A 142 6.81 10.21 -7.74
C VAL A 142 5.75 10.92 -8.56
N TYR A 143 6.19 11.75 -9.49
CA TYR A 143 5.33 12.40 -10.47
C TYR A 143 5.62 11.89 -11.86
N ILE A 144 4.56 11.64 -12.61
CA ILE A 144 4.61 11.28 -14.02
C ILE A 144 3.71 12.19 -14.85
N PRO A 145 4.06 12.48 -16.12
CA PRO A 145 3.17 13.19 -17.01
C PRO A 145 1.91 12.36 -17.27
N ARG A 146 0.77 13.02 -17.30
CA ARG A 146 -0.52 12.43 -17.66
C ARG A 146 -0.66 12.41 -19.18
N LEU A 147 -0.51 11.23 -19.75
CA LEU A 147 -0.68 10.90 -21.17
C LEU A 147 -2.12 10.49 -21.53
N ASN A 148 -2.93 10.10 -20.54
CA ASN A 148 -4.29 9.61 -20.73
C ASN A 148 -5.30 10.44 -19.93
N PRO A 149 -6.52 10.70 -20.46
CA PRO A 149 -7.59 11.33 -19.70
C PRO A 149 -7.96 10.56 -18.43
N ARG A 150 -7.84 9.23 -18.46
CA ARG A 150 -7.99 8.35 -17.29
C ARG A 150 -6.80 7.42 -17.19
N ALA A 151 -6.18 7.37 -16.01
CA ALA A 151 -4.98 6.60 -15.78
C ALA A 151 -5.31 5.19 -15.31
N VAL A 152 -4.59 4.22 -15.89
CA VAL A 152 -4.50 2.85 -15.39
C VAL A 152 -3.03 2.60 -15.09
N LEU A 153 -2.72 2.29 -13.84
CA LEU A 153 -1.36 2.06 -13.36
C LEU A 153 -1.22 0.57 -12.99
N ARG A 154 -0.16 -0.06 -13.47
CA ARG A 154 0.25 -1.41 -13.08
C ARG A 154 1.60 -1.34 -12.41
N PHE A 155 1.69 -1.82 -11.19
CA PHE A 155 2.93 -1.94 -10.45
C PHE A 155 3.46 -3.35 -10.62
N VAL A 156 4.67 -3.48 -11.14
CA VAL A 156 5.28 -4.77 -11.46
C VAL A 156 6.70 -4.87 -10.90
N THR A 157 7.13 -6.07 -10.58
CA THR A 157 8.54 -6.36 -10.26
C THR A 157 9.40 -6.39 -11.54
N PRO A 158 10.75 -6.37 -11.46
CA PRO A 158 11.61 -6.38 -12.65
C PRO A 158 11.47 -7.63 -13.54
N ASP A 159 11.06 -8.76 -12.97
CA ASP A 159 10.73 -9.99 -13.70
C ASP A 159 9.31 -9.99 -14.29
N GLY A 160 8.56 -8.90 -14.14
CA GLY A 160 7.26 -8.66 -14.78
C GLY A 160 6.04 -9.16 -13.99
N LYS A 161 6.22 -9.64 -12.75
CA LYS A 161 5.09 -10.04 -11.89
C LYS A 161 4.31 -8.81 -11.43
N GLU A 162 3.00 -8.81 -11.64
CA GLU A 162 2.11 -7.76 -11.16
C GLU A 162 1.93 -7.84 -9.64
N LEU A 163 2.13 -6.69 -8.97
CA LEU A 163 1.91 -6.50 -7.54
C LEU A 163 0.54 -5.87 -7.28
N GLU A 164 0.19 -4.83 -8.04
CA GLU A 164 -1.06 -4.10 -7.90
C GLU A 164 -1.45 -3.43 -9.22
N LYS A 165 -2.77 -3.26 -9.41
CA LYS A 165 -3.35 -2.44 -10.48
C LYS A 165 -4.27 -1.39 -9.86
N TRP A 166 -4.06 -0.14 -10.24
CA TRP A 166 -4.93 0.98 -9.91
C TRP A 166 -5.61 1.50 -11.18
N ASP A 167 -6.92 1.67 -11.14
CA ASP A 167 -7.73 2.17 -12.25
C ASP A 167 -8.58 3.36 -11.80
N GLU A 168 -8.33 4.53 -12.38
CA GLU A 168 -9.05 5.77 -12.04
C GLU A 168 -10.57 5.67 -12.29
N SER A 169 -11.00 4.81 -13.21
CA SER A 169 -12.43 4.59 -13.50
C SER A 169 -13.10 3.73 -12.43
N ALA A 170 -12.32 3.00 -11.63
CA ALA A 170 -12.79 2.10 -10.58
C ALA A 170 -11.81 2.16 -9.38
N PRO A 171 -11.73 3.31 -8.69
CA PRO A 171 -10.73 3.51 -7.65
C PRO A 171 -10.92 2.49 -6.51
N PRO A 172 -9.81 2.09 -5.88
CA PRO A 172 -9.74 0.91 -5.03
C PRO A 172 -10.52 1.02 -3.71
N ASP A 173 -11.07 2.19 -3.36
CA ASP A 173 -12.08 2.30 -2.31
C ASP A 173 -13.32 1.41 -2.57
N ARG A 174 -13.49 0.90 -3.81
CA ARG A 174 -14.51 -0.10 -4.20
C ARG A 174 -14.03 -1.55 -4.16
N ILE A 175 -12.74 -1.81 -3.98
CA ILE A 175 -12.17 -3.15 -3.95
C ILE A 175 -11.78 -3.46 -2.50
N GLN A 176 -12.65 -4.20 -1.80
CA GLN A 176 -12.26 -4.83 -0.55
C GLN A 176 -11.14 -5.83 -0.85
N GLN A 177 -9.92 -5.54 -0.41
CA GLN A 177 -8.85 -6.53 -0.43
C GLN A 177 -9.28 -7.74 0.41
N THR A 178 -9.33 -8.91 -0.23
CA THR A 178 -9.49 -10.21 0.43
C THR A 178 -8.15 -10.82 0.85
N VAL A 179 -7.05 -10.05 0.78
CA VAL A 179 -5.73 -10.50 1.20
C VAL A 179 -5.49 -10.03 2.65
N PRO A 180 -5.37 -10.94 3.63
CA PRO A 180 -5.13 -10.56 5.02
C PRO A 180 -3.75 -9.90 5.19
N PRO A 181 -3.66 -8.74 5.86
CA PRO A 181 -2.37 -8.18 6.25
C PRO A 181 -1.70 -9.10 7.28
N GLY A 182 -0.49 -9.56 6.97
CA GLY A 182 0.37 -10.25 7.94
C GLY A 182 0.40 -11.79 7.88
N THR A 183 0.41 -12.41 6.70
CA THR A 183 0.90 -13.80 6.61
C THR A 183 2.44 -13.76 6.65
N PRO A 184 3.11 -14.25 7.71
CA PRO A 184 4.55 -14.46 7.66
C PRO A 184 4.81 -15.53 6.62
N THR A 185 5.69 -15.27 5.65
CA THR A 185 6.17 -16.33 4.76
C THR A 185 6.95 -17.33 5.60
N ALA A 186 6.25 -18.35 6.11
CA ALA A 186 6.90 -19.50 6.69
C ALA A 186 7.76 -20.11 5.59
N ARG A 187 9.06 -20.28 5.91
CA ARG A 187 10.02 -21.06 5.15
C ARG A 187 9.33 -22.29 4.55
N GLN A 188 9.49 -22.48 3.25
CA GLN A 188 9.36 -23.81 2.65
C GLN A 188 10.35 -24.73 3.36
N ASN A 189 9.87 -25.45 4.36
CA ASN A 189 10.47 -26.71 4.78
C ASN A 189 9.61 -27.79 4.16
N GLU A 190 10.22 -28.58 3.27
CA GLU A 190 9.68 -29.82 2.74
C GLU A 190 9.09 -30.69 3.87
N PRO A 191 8.02 -31.47 3.59
CA PRO A 191 7.54 -32.45 4.55
C PRO A 191 8.52 -33.62 4.61
N LYS A 192 9.39 -33.65 5.63
CA LYS A 192 9.95 -34.92 6.09
C LYS A 192 8.82 -35.71 6.72
N THR A 193 8.38 -36.75 6.01
CA THR A 193 7.53 -37.82 6.53
C THR A 193 8.11 -38.35 7.84
N ALA A 194 7.40 -38.12 8.94
CA ALA A 194 7.61 -38.84 10.20
C ALA A 194 6.27 -39.48 10.59
N LEU A 195 6.18 -40.79 10.38
CA LEU A 195 5.13 -41.64 10.92
C LEU A 195 5.28 -41.64 12.45
N ILE A 196 4.27 -41.11 13.16
CA ILE A 196 4.15 -41.28 14.60
C ILE A 196 2.98 -42.23 14.85
N SER A 197 3.29 -43.47 15.22
CA SER A 197 2.33 -44.45 15.72
C SER A 197 1.79 -44.00 17.08
N ILE A 198 0.47 -43.82 17.17
CA ILE A 198 -0.22 -43.58 18.43
C ILE A 198 -0.49 -44.95 19.08
N GLN A 199 0.15 -45.22 20.22
CA GLN A 199 -0.27 -46.29 21.13
C GLN A 199 -1.17 -45.65 22.19
N ILE A 200 -2.43 -46.05 22.19
CA ILE A 200 -3.45 -45.65 23.15
C ILE A 200 -3.36 -46.59 24.35
N THR A 201 -3.10 -46.05 25.53
CA THR A 201 -3.38 -46.73 26.82
C THR A 201 -3.98 -45.73 27.80
N THR A 202 -5.21 -45.99 28.21
CA THR A 202 -5.87 -45.46 29.40
C THR A 202 -6.30 -46.66 30.27
N PRO A 203 -6.82 -46.48 31.49
CA PRO A 203 -6.60 -45.46 32.53
C PRO A 203 -6.48 -46.08 33.95
N THR A 204 -5.99 -45.36 34.98
CA THR A 204 -6.57 -45.48 36.34
C THR A 204 -6.19 -44.35 37.34
N HIS A 205 -7.24 -43.80 37.95
CA HIS A 205 -7.43 -43.33 39.34
C HIS A 205 -6.89 -41.99 39.92
N ILE A 206 -7.85 -41.09 40.18
CA ILE A 206 -8.22 -40.38 41.43
C ILE A 206 -7.11 -39.79 42.33
N SER A 207 -7.10 -38.46 42.49
CA SER A 207 -7.50 -37.81 43.76
C SER A 207 -7.71 -36.30 43.63
N SER A 208 -8.79 -35.84 44.24
CA SER A 208 -9.21 -34.47 44.53
C SER A 208 -8.18 -33.65 45.32
N ASN A 209 -8.14 -32.34 45.09
CA ASN A 209 -8.09 -31.38 46.19
C ASN A 209 -8.73 -30.04 45.81
N SER A 210 -9.70 -29.68 46.64
CA SER A 210 -10.39 -28.40 46.75
C SER A 210 -9.49 -27.35 47.41
N TYR A 211 -9.51 -26.12 46.91
CA TYR A 211 -9.16 -24.94 47.71
C TYR A 211 -10.21 -23.86 47.53
N THR A 212 -10.89 -23.57 48.64
CA THR A 212 -11.82 -22.48 48.90
C THR A 212 -11.05 -21.18 49.17
N GLY A 213 -11.55 -20.06 48.67
CA GLY A 213 -11.11 -18.72 49.07
C GLY A 213 -12.09 -17.65 48.57
N SER A 214 -12.93 -17.15 49.48
CA SER A 214 -13.91 -16.08 49.28
C SER A 214 -13.48 -14.85 50.08
N ALA A 215 -13.73 -13.65 49.51
CA ALA A 215 -13.82 -12.29 50.08
C ALA A 215 -13.25 -11.33 49.02
N GLY A 216 -13.95 -10.33 48.47
CA GLY A 216 -14.78 -9.33 49.13
C GLY A 216 -13.97 -8.02 49.17
N GLY A 217 -14.39 -6.99 48.42
CA GLY A 217 -13.72 -5.67 48.47
C GLY A 217 -13.96 -4.74 47.27
N ASP A 218 -15.10 -4.05 47.33
CA ASP A 218 -15.32 -2.63 47.01
C ASP A 218 -14.72 -1.94 45.76
N LEU A 219 -15.66 -1.55 44.89
CA LEU A 219 -15.56 -0.47 43.88
C LEU A 219 -15.60 0.92 44.53
N PRO A 220 -14.75 1.87 44.11
CA PRO A 220 -15.05 3.29 44.22
C PRO A 220 -15.68 3.83 42.92
N LYS A 221 -16.79 4.55 43.08
CA LYS A 221 -17.46 5.39 42.08
C LYS A 221 -16.58 6.56 41.59
N PRO A 222 -16.87 7.12 40.41
CA PRO A 222 -16.05 8.13 39.75
C PRO A 222 -16.22 9.53 40.37
N SER A 223 -15.11 10.24 40.53
CA SER A 223 -15.09 11.67 40.89
C SER A 223 -15.31 12.53 39.64
N VAL A 224 -16.38 13.32 39.69
CA VAL A 224 -16.70 14.42 38.78
C VAL A 224 -16.02 15.70 39.30
N LEU A 225 -15.58 16.58 38.39
CA LEU A 225 -15.62 18.05 38.37
C LEU A 225 -14.43 18.64 37.57
N PRO A 226 -14.48 19.88 37.05
CA PRO A 226 -15.54 20.51 36.28
C PRO A 226 -15.03 21.13 34.96
N SER A 227 -16.00 21.51 34.12
CA SER A 227 -15.83 22.31 32.91
C SER A 227 -15.35 23.73 33.23
N SER A 228 -14.34 24.22 32.49
CA SER A 228 -14.10 25.65 32.30
C SER A 228 -13.57 25.94 30.90
N SER A 229 -14.47 26.47 30.08
CA SER A 229 -14.19 27.34 28.94
C SER A 229 -13.43 28.58 29.38
N ILE A 230 -12.43 29.03 28.62
CA ILE A 230 -12.14 30.46 28.38
C ILE A 230 -11.46 30.59 27.00
N PHE A 231 -12.10 31.42 26.18
CA PHE A 231 -11.57 32.05 24.97
C PHE A 231 -10.46 33.04 25.35
N GLN A 232 -9.35 33.01 24.61
CA GLN A 232 -8.70 34.20 24.01
C GLN A 232 -7.68 33.75 22.96
#